data_AF-A0A520K0R0-F1
#
_entry.id   AF-A0A520K0R0-F1
#
_cell.length_a   1.000
_cell.length_b   1.000
_cell.length_c   1.000
_cell.angle_alpha   90.00
_cell.angle_beta   90.00
_cell.angle_gamma   90.00
#
_symmetry.space_group_name_H-M   'P 1'
#
loop_
_entity.id
_entity.type
_entity.pdbx_description
1 polymer ?
#
loop_
_entity_poly.entity_id
_entity_poly.type
_entity_poly.pdbx_seq_one_letter_code
_entity_poly.pdbx_strand_id
1 'polypeptide(L)'
;DTLTYTFSVTNDGNVNLDPVIVTDPMSGLSALSCNATSLAPGASTTCTATYTVTQADVDAGSIYNTATATGTPPTGGNVTDTDDETVNVPQDPSIDVEKYVSVDGGESWVDADELTGPFFICNTDPQFKFVVTNTGNVNLTGISLTDSDFDLSGCTVPPLAVGASFECFVTDPWVVVQHTDTANATVNFGGQTYSDADDANYYYRAPSSP
;
A
#
# COMPACT_ATOMS: atom_id res chain seq x y z
N ASP A 1 -2.15 -3.22 -12.82
CA ASP A 1 -3.49 -3.20 -13.43
C ASP A 1 -3.53 -2.17 -14.54
N THR A 2 -4.44 -2.28 -15.50
CA THR A 2 -4.53 -1.35 -16.64
C THR A 2 -5.98 -0.99 -16.92
N LEU A 3 -6.27 0.31 -16.93
CA LEU A 3 -7.54 0.87 -17.34
C LEU A 3 -7.53 1.16 -18.84
N THR A 4 -8.67 0.99 -19.49
CA THR A 4 -8.88 1.42 -20.89
C THR A 4 -9.96 2.50 -20.90
N TYR A 5 -9.58 3.72 -21.25
CA TYR A 5 -10.51 4.83 -21.45
C TYR A 5 -11.05 4.82 -22.87
N THR A 6 -12.36 5.06 -22.99
CA THR A 6 -13.08 5.17 -24.26
C THR A 6 -13.79 6.51 -24.29
N PHE A 7 -13.42 7.35 -25.26
CA PHE A 7 -13.99 8.68 -25.46
C PHE A 7 -14.93 8.64 -26.65
N SER A 8 -16.19 9.02 -26.46
CA SER A 8 -17.15 9.18 -27.55
C SER A 8 -17.27 10.66 -27.89
N VAL A 9 -16.96 11.02 -29.13
CA VAL A 9 -17.07 12.42 -29.59
C VAL A 9 -18.09 12.49 -30.70
N THR A 10 -19.09 13.35 -30.52
CA THR A 10 -20.17 13.58 -31.49
C THR A 10 -20.13 15.01 -32.00
N ASN A 11 -20.30 15.20 -33.30
CA ASN A 11 -20.52 16.52 -33.87
C ASN A 11 -22.02 16.84 -33.85
N ASP A 12 -22.49 17.51 -32.81
CA ASP A 12 -23.88 17.97 -32.67
C ASP A 12 -24.18 19.25 -33.47
N GLY A 13 -23.18 19.79 -34.17
CA GLY A 13 -23.32 20.95 -35.03
C GLY A 13 -23.97 20.64 -36.38
N ASN A 14 -24.06 21.68 -37.21
CA ASN A 14 -24.61 21.60 -38.57
C ASN A 14 -23.56 21.79 -39.68
N VAL A 15 -22.27 21.85 -39.32
CA VAL A 15 -21.14 21.92 -40.25
C VAL A 15 -20.13 20.80 -39.96
N ASN A 16 -19.28 20.47 -40.94
CA ASN A 16 -18.21 19.49 -40.77
C ASN A 16 -17.14 19.99 -39.78
N LEU A 17 -16.64 19.11 -38.90
CA LEU A 17 -15.49 19.40 -38.03
C LEU A 17 -14.27 18.61 -38.49
N ASP A 18 -13.18 19.29 -38.83
CA ASP A 18 -11.93 18.70 -39.31
C ASP A 18 -10.70 19.61 -39.06
N PRO A 19 -9.74 19.23 -38.21
CA PRO A 19 -9.71 17.99 -37.43
C PRO A 19 -10.57 18.05 -36.16
N VAL A 20 -10.93 16.87 -35.67
CA VAL A 20 -11.37 16.56 -34.31
C VAL A 20 -10.21 15.93 -33.56
N ILE A 21 -9.84 16.52 -32.42
CA ILE A 21 -8.70 16.13 -31.58
C ILE A 21 -9.20 15.95 -30.15
N VAL A 22 -8.82 14.85 -29.50
CA VAL A 22 -9.04 14.66 -28.06
C VAL A 22 -7.71 14.82 -27.33
N THR A 23 -7.69 15.63 -26.29
CA THR A 23 -6.54 15.84 -25.41
C THR A 23 -6.91 15.52 -23.97
N ASP A 24 -5.99 14.88 -23.26
CA ASP A 24 -6.16 14.50 -21.87
C ASP A 24 -4.87 14.83 -21.10
N PRO A 25 -4.90 15.63 -20.02
CA PRO A 25 -3.72 16.03 -19.28
C PRO A 25 -3.22 14.97 -18.29
N MET A 26 -3.89 13.81 -18.19
CA MET A 26 -3.51 12.74 -17.26
C MET A 26 -2.09 12.24 -17.53
N SER A 27 -1.20 12.42 -16.54
CA SER A 27 0.18 11.94 -16.61
C SER A 27 0.22 10.42 -16.65
N GLY A 28 0.93 9.84 -17.63
CA GLY A 28 1.07 8.39 -17.77
C GLY A 28 -0.02 7.71 -18.61
N LEU A 29 -1.00 8.47 -19.11
CA LEU A 29 -1.94 8.01 -20.13
C LEU A 29 -1.21 7.72 -21.44
N SER A 30 -1.57 6.64 -22.13
CA SER A 30 -1.04 6.34 -23.46
C SER A 30 -1.45 7.40 -24.49
N ALA A 31 -0.81 7.38 -25.66
CA ALA A 31 -1.28 8.18 -26.78
C ALA A 31 -2.75 7.85 -27.10
N LEU A 32 -3.57 8.89 -27.32
CA LEU A 32 -4.95 8.74 -27.77
C LEU A 32 -4.99 8.31 -29.24
N SER A 33 -5.81 7.32 -29.54
CA SER A 33 -6.05 6.84 -30.91
C SER A 33 -7.52 6.96 -31.26
N CYS A 34 -7.86 7.80 -32.25
CA CYS A 34 -9.22 8.02 -32.72
C CYS A 34 -9.48 7.26 -34.03
N ASN A 35 -10.66 6.63 -34.15
CA ASN A 35 -11.06 5.92 -35.38
C ASN A 35 -11.22 6.86 -36.58
N ALA A 36 -11.69 8.08 -36.32
CA ALA A 36 -11.82 9.16 -37.28
C ALA A 36 -11.52 10.51 -36.61
N THR A 37 -10.94 11.44 -37.38
CA THR A 37 -10.64 12.82 -36.96
C THR A 37 -11.39 13.86 -37.80
N SER A 38 -12.33 13.44 -38.64
CA SER A 38 -13.20 14.34 -39.42
C SER A 38 -14.64 13.87 -39.23
N LEU A 39 -15.51 14.77 -38.75
CA LEU A 39 -16.89 14.44 -38.41
C LEU A 39 -17.87 15.33 -39.16
N ALA A 40 -18.69 14.72 -40.01
CA ALA A 40 -19.87 15.36 -40.56
C ALA A 40 -20.91 15.66 -39.46
N PRO A 41 -21.87 16.57 -39.70
CA PRO A 41 -22.99 16.80 -38.78
C PRO A 41 -23.69 15.49 -38.36
N GLY A 42 -23.84 15.29 -37.05
CA GLY A 42 -24.43 14.09 -36.44
C GLY A 42 -23.55 12.85 -36.44
N ALA A 43 -22.34 12.90 -37.01
CA ALA A 43 -21.40 11.77 -36.96
C ALA A 43 -20.68 11.71 -35.60
N SER A 44 -20.25 10.51 -35.22
CA SER A 44 -19.47 10.27 -34.00
C SER A 44 -18.20 9.48 -34.31
N THR A 45 -17.18 9.66 -33.48
CA THR A 45 -15.96 8.85 -33.45
C THR A 45 -15.71 8.33 -32.04
N THR A 46 -14.91 7.28 -31.95
CA THR A 46 -14.41 6.76 -30.68
C THR A 46 -12.91 6.92 -30.67
N CYS A 47 -12.39 7.43 -29.55
CA CYS A 47 -10.97 7.45 -29.25
C CYS A 47 -10.69 6.55 -28.04
N THR A 48 -9.50 5.95 -27.98
CA THR A 48 -9.08 5.13 -26.85
C THR A 48 -7.68 5.48 -26.37
N ALA A 49 -7.46 5.26 -25.08
CA ALA A 49 -6.15 5.30 -24.44
C ALA A 49 -6.12 4.33 -23.25
N THR A 50 -4.94 3.91 -22.84
CA THR A 50 -4.75 3.05 -21.67
C THR A 50 -3.96 3.77 -20.59
N TYR A 51 -4.24 3.42 -19.34
CA TYR A 51 -3.56 3.93 -18.16
C TYR A 51 -3.14 2.78 -17.24
N THR A 52 -1.88 2.75 -16.83
CA THR A 52 -1.40 1.77 -15.86
C THR A 52 -1.61 2.31 -14.46
N VAL A 53 -2.42 1.62 -13.67
CA VAL A 53 -2.67 1.96 -12.26
C VAL A 53 -1.37 1.90 -11.48
N THR A 54 -1.07 2.97 -10.75
CA THR A 54 0.13 3.14 -9.94
C THR A 54 -0.15 2.93 -8.45
N GLN A 55 0.91 2.78 -7.66
CA GLN A 55 0.74 2.70 -6.20
C GLN A 55 0.15 3.99 -5.62
N ALA A 56 0.46 5.15 -6.19
CA ALA A 56 -0.12 6.41 -5.75
C ALA A 56 -1.64 6.46 -5.98
N ASP A 57 -2.15 5.80 -7.03
CA ASP A 57 -3.59 5.68 -7.27
C ASP A 57 -4.26 4.77 -6.23
N VAL A 58 -3.60 3.67 -5.87
CA VAL A 58 -4.07 2.78 -4.80
C VAL A 58 -4.07 3.52 -3.46
N ASP A 59 -3.02 4.26 -3.14
CA ASP A 59 -2.95 5.09 -1.92
C ASP A 59 -4.00 6.22 -1.92
N ALA A 60 -4.37 6.76 -3.09
CA ALA A 60 -5.41 7.77 -3.23
C ALA A 60 -6.84 7.18 -3.19
N GLY A 61 -7.00 5.89 -3.49
CA GLY A 61 -8.28 5.17 -3.49
C GLY A 61 -9.19 5.50 -4.69
N SER A 62 -8.77 6.37 -5.59
CA SER A 62 -9.50 6.70 -6.82
C SER A 62 -8.59 7.33 -7.87
N ILE A 63 -8.99 7.19 -9.13
CA ILE A 63 -8.34 7.80 -10.30
C ILE A 63 -9.36 8.72 -10.96
N TYR A 64 -9.05 10.02 -10.99
CA TYR A 64 -9.85 11.03 -11.67
C TYR A 64 -9.23 11.37 -13.02
N ASN A 65 -10.03 11.35 -14.09
CA ASN A 65 -9.60 11.62 -15.45
C ASN A 65 -10.51 12.67 -16.10
N THR A 66 -9.93 13.60 -16.87
CA THR A 66 -10.71 14.62 -17.60
C THR A 66 -10.15 14.78 -19.01
N ALA A 67 -11.00 14.67 -20.02
CA ALA A 67 -10.60 14.86 -21.41
C ALA A 67 -11.30 16.06 -22.04
N THR A 68 -10.67 16.64 -23.06
CA THR A 68 -11.21 17.73 -23.88
C THR A 68 -11.23 17.30 -25.33
N ALA A 69 -12.40 17.32 -25.96
CA ALA A 69 -12.55 17.22 -27.40
C ALA A 69 -12.51 18.62 -28.03
N THR A 70 -11.74 18.80 -29.10
CA THR A 70 -11.66 20.04 -29.87
C THR A 70 -11.99 19.74 -31.32
N GLY A 71 -13.00 20.42 -31.88
CA GLY A 71 -13.38 20.34 -33.28
C GLY A 71 -13.10 21.65 -34.02
N THR A 72 -12.57 21.56 -35.24
CA THR A 72 -12.28 22.72 -36.09
C THR A 72 -13.33 22.86 -37.20
N PRO A 73 -14.22 23.87 -37.18
CA PRO A 73 -15.18 24.10 -38.26
C PRO A 73 -14.50 24.74 -39.49
N PRO A 74 -15.16 24.80 -40.67
CA PRO A 74 -14.57 25.36 -41.89
C PRO A 74 -14.39 26.89 -41.81
N THR A 75 -15.15 27.54 -40.93
CA THR A 75 -15.10 28.98 -40.66
C THR A 75 -15.33 29.23 -39.17
N GLY A 76 -14.64 30.21 -38.60
CA GLY A 76 -14.77 30.56 -37.18
C GLY A 76 -13.63 29.98 -36.34
N GLY A 77 -13.80 30.04 -35.01
CA GLY A 77 -12.88 29.43 -34.06
C GLY A 77 -13.22 27.97 -33.77
N ASN A 78 -12.29 27.27 -33.13
CA ASN A 78 -12.51 25.90 -32.67
C ASN A 78 -13.65 25.85 -31.64
N VAL A 79 -14.37 24.74 -31.65
CA VAL A 79 -15.33 24.37 -30.59
C VAL A 79 -14.70 23.32 -29.70
N THR A 80 -15.05 23.36 -28.42
CA THR A 80 -14.49 22.44 -27.42
C THR A 80 -15.59 21.89 -26.52
N ASP A 81 -15.41 20.66 -26.07
CA ASP A 81 -16.24 20.04 -25.04
C ASP A 81 -15.35 19.25 -24.07
N THR A 82 -15.77 19.13 -22.81
CA THR A 82 -15.00 18.48 -21.74
C THR A 82 -15.86 17.48 -21.00
N ASP A 83 -15.29 16.33 -20.68
CA ASP A 83 -15.94 15.30 -19.88
C ASP A 83 -14.96 14.65 -18.90
N ASP A 84 -15.47 14.12 -17.80
CA ASP A 84 -14.67 13.52 -16.73
C ASP A 84 -15.22 12.18 -16.23
N GLU A 85 -14.34 11.36 -15.66
CA GLU A 85 -14.67 10.05 -15.11
C GLU A 85 -13.83 9.76 -13.86
N THR A 86 -14.42 9.08 -12.89
CA THR A 86 -13.75 8.65 -11.65
C THR A 86 -13.82 7.14 -11.48
N VAL A 87 -12.66 6.49 -11.45
CA VAL A 87 -12.55 5.06 -11.16
C VAL A 87 -12.12 4.86 -9.71
N ASN A 88 -12.92 4.15 -8.92
CA ASN A 88 -12.56 3.78 -7.56
C ASN A 88 -11.50 2.67 -7.56
N VAL A 89 -10.47 2.83 -6.73
CA VAL A 89 -9.39 1.85 -6.54
C VAL A 89 -9.51 1.27 -5.12
N PRO A 90 -9.81 -0.03 -4.96
CA PRO A 90 -9.99 -0.62 -3.63
C PRO A 90 -8.73 -0.52 -2.76
N GLN A 91 -8.92 -0.09 -1.52
CA GLN A 91 -7.88 -0.02 -0.50
C GLN A 91 -8.11 -1.12 0.54
N ASP A 92 -7.05 -1.84 0.87
CA ASP A 92 -7.01 -2.96 1.81
C ASP A 92 -5.71 -2.87 2.63
N PRO A 93 -5.63 -1.91 3.57
CA PRO A 93 -4.51 -1.82 4.51
C PRO A 93 -4.48 -3.04 5.41
N SER A 94 -3.29 -3.58 5.62
CA SER A 94 -3.05 -4.69 6.52
C SER A 94 -1.63 -4.57 7.07
N ILE A 95 -1.49 -4.89 8.34
CA ILE A 95 -0.22 -4.88 9.05
C ILE A 95 -0.08 -6.22 9.75
N ASP A 96 1.16 -6.65 9.90
CA ASP A 96 1.55 -7.92 10.50
C ASP A 96 2.75 -7.66 11.40
N VAL A 97 2.78 -8.31 12.56
CA VAL A 97 3.93 -8.30 13.46
C VAL A 97 4.30 -9.72 13.83
N GLU A 98 5.59 -10.02 13.78
CA GLU A 98 6.12 -11.31 14.20
C GLU A 98 7.20 -11.05 15.26
N LYS A 99 7.20 -11.88 16.30
CA LYS A 99 8.07 -11.75 17.45
C LYS A 99 8.88 -13.02 17.63
N TYR A 100 10.18 -12.83 17.72
CA TYR A 100 11.12 -13.92 17.87
C TYR A 100 11.98 -13.74 19.10
N VAL A 101 12.33 -14.86 19.72
CA VAL A 101 13.32 -14.92 20.80
C VAL A 101 14.59 -15.62 20.33
N SER A 102 15.73 -15.09 20.75
CA SER A 102 17.05 -15.69 20.58
C SER A 102 17.75 -15.82 21.92
N VAL A 103 18.49 -16.91 22.07
CA VAL A 103 19.23 -17.23 23.30
C VAL A 103 20.70 -17.56 23.07
N ASP A 104 21.12 -17.53 21.82
CA ASP A 104 22.47 -17.80 21.36
C ASP A 104 23.14 -16.52 20.83
N GLY A 105 22.66 -15.36 21.27
CA GLY A 105 23.20 -14.05 20.88
C GLY A 105 22.81 -13.63 19.47
N GLY A 106 21.62 -14.03 19.01
CA GLY A 106 21.03 -13.61 17.74
C GLY A 106 21.37 -14.53 16.56
N GLU A 107 22.04 -15.65 16.80
CA GLU A 107 22.40 -16.63 15.77
C GLU A 107 21.16 -17.41 15.29
N SER A 108 20.26 -17.76 16.21
CA SER A 108 19.00 -18.43 15.91
C SER A 108 17.81 -17.67 16.51
N TRP A 109 16.71 -17.63 15.77
CA TRP A 109 15.46 -16.97 16.15
C TRP A 109 14.33 -18.00 16.18
N VAL A 110 13.63 -18.06 17.31
CA VAL A 110 12.49 -18.96 17.52
C VAL A 110 11.24 -18.12 17.60
N ASP A 111 10.31 -18.42 16.71
CA ASP A 111 8.92 -18.02 16.81
C ASP A 111 8.27 -18.85 17.93
N ALA A 112 7.90 -18.18 19.01
CA ALA A 112 7.69 -18.81 20.31
C ALA A 112 6.21 -18.86 20.73
N ASP A 113 5.31 -18.96 19.75
CA ASP A 113 3.86 -19.02 19.91
C ASP A 113 3.36 -20.12 20.85
N GLU A 114 4.06 -21.26 20.89
CA GLU A 114 3.66 -22.38 21.71
C GLU A 114 3.69 -22.01 23.20
N LEU A 115 2.58 -22.20 23.92
CA LEU A 115 2.43 -21.81 25.35
C LEU A 115 3.55 -22.32 26.27
N THR A 116 4.13 -23.49 25.97
CA THR A 116 5.25 -24.03 26.75
C THR A 116 6.55 -23.28 26.50
N GLY A 117 6.65 -22.65 25.33
CA GLY A 117 7.84 -22.02 24.82
C GLY A 117 9.00 -22.99 24.60
N PRO A 118 10.04 -22.56 23.89
CA PRO A 118 11.33 -23.23 23.95
C PRO A 118 11.94 -23.15 25.37
N PHE A 119 12.57 -24.26 25.77
CA PHE A 119 13.38 -24.32 26.98
C PHE A 119 14.81 -23.91 26.66
N PHE A 120 15.29 -22.85 27.29
CA PHE A 120 16.64 -22.38 27.06
C PHE A 120 17.52 -22.47 28.32
N ILE A 121 18.74 -22.98 28.13
CA ILE A 121 19.80 -22.94 29.14
C ILE A 121 20.76 -21.86 28.67
N CYS A 122 20.73 -20.69 29.30
CA CYS A 122 21.48 -19.54 28.82
C CYS A 122 22.56 -19.14 29.82
N ASN A 123 23.73 -18.79 29.29
CA ASN A 123 24.79 -18.06 29.98
C ASN A 123 24.89 -16.59 29.49
N THR A 124 24.01 -16.18 28.59
CA THR A 124 23.87 -14.83 28.02
C THR A 124 22.43 -14.35 28.13
N ASP A 125 22.24 -13.02 28.13
CA ASP A 125 20.91 -12.42 28.11
C ASP A 125 20.18 -12.76 26.78
N PRO A 126 18.87 -13.04 26.84
CA PRO A 126 18.06 -13.25 25.64
C PRO A 126 17.93 -11.99 24.80
N GLN A 127 17.74 -12.18 23.50
CA GLN A 127 17.44 -11.13 22.56
C GLN A 127 16.07 -11.36 21.94
N PHE A 128 15.40 -10.27 21.61
CA PHE A 128 14.08 -10.26 21.00
C PHE A 128 14.16 -9.53 19.67
N LYS A 129 13.52 -10.06 18.65
CA LYS A 129 13.40 -9.44 17.33
C LYS A 129 11.92 -9.26 17.02
N PHE A 130 11.56 -8.04 16.65
CA PHE A 130 10.24 -7.66 16.19
C PHE A 130 10.32 -7.38 14.71
N VAL A 131 9.50 -8.04 13.92
CA VAL A 131 9.40 -7.81 12.48
C VAL A 131 8.01 -7.24 12.22
N VAL A 132 7.93 -6.00 11.74
CA VAL A 132 6.65 -5.38 11.36
C VAL A 132 6.58 -5.30 9.85
N THR A 133 5.56 -5.90 9.25
CA THR A 133 5.39 -5.99 7.80
C THR A 133 4.10 -5.32 7.35
N ASN A 134 4.18 -4.52 6.29
CA ASN A 134 2.98 -4.05 5.59
C ASN A 134 2.52 -5.13 4.61
N THR A 135 1.51 -5.90 4.99
CA THR A 135 0.92 -6.99 4.19
C THR A 135 -0.25 -6.53 3.31
N GLY A 136 -0.69 -5.27 3.46
CA GLY A 136 -1.79 -4.68 2.70
C GLY A 136 -1.39 -4.17 1.32
N ASN A 137 -2.30 -3.40 0.69
CA ASN A 137 -2.09 -2.84 -0.65
C ASN A 137 -1.86 -1.32 -0.70
N VAL A 138 -1.84 -0.64 0.45
CA VAL A 138 -1.55 0.80 0.56
C VAL A 138 -0.26 1.04 1.33
N ASN A 139 0.42 2.14 1.06
CA ASN A 139 1.56 2.57 1.87
C ASN A 139 1.09 2.99 3.28
N LEU A 140 1.76 2.48 4.31
CA LEU A 140 1.42 2.73 5.71
C LEU A 140 2.36 3.78 6.33
N THR A 141 1.79 4.68 7.13
CA THR A 141 2.52 5.70 7.89
C THR A 141 1.95 5.80 9.30
N GLY A 142 2.74 6.30 10.25
CA GLY A 142 2.29 6.46 11.64
C GLY A 142 2.03 5.12 12.34
N ILE A 143 2.81 4.10 11.98
CA ILE A 143 2.75 2.77 12.58
C ILE A 143 3.27 2.87 14.02
N SER A 144 2.54 2.27 14.97
CA SER A 144 2.93 2.15 16.36
C SER A 144 3.24 0.70 16.68
N LEU A 145 4.44 0.45 17.18
CA LEU A 145 4.88 -0.85 17.70
C LEU A 145 4.98 -0.74 19.23
N THR A 146 4.30 -1.65 19.92
CA THR A 146 4.26 -1.72 21.38
C THR A 146 4.44 -3.16 21.83
N ASP A 147 4.78 -3.32 23.09
CA ASP A 147 5.06 -4.62 23.69
C ASP A 147 4.59 -4.63 25.15
N SER A 148 4.19 -5.80 25.66
CA SER A 148 3.69 -5.91 27.04
C SER A 148 4.80 -5.81 28.08
N ASP A 149 6.01 -6.23 27.72
CA ASP A 149 7.11 -6.42 28.67
C ASP A 149 8.26 -5.43 28.41
N PHE A 150 8.41 -4.95 27.16
CA PHE A 150 9.50 -4.07 26.76
C PHE A 150 9.07 -2.64 26.43
N ASP A 151 9.93 -1.68 26.81
CA ASP A 151 9.86 -0.32 26.29
C ASP A 151 10.45 -0.24 24.87
N LEU A 152 9.56 -0.23 23.88
CA LEU A 152 9.93 -0.11 22.46
C LEU A 152 10.04 1.33 21.96
N SER A 153 10.18 2.33 22.84
CA SER A 153 10.32 3.74 22.44
C SER A 153 11.54 4.02 21.53
N GLY A 154 12.56 3.16 21.55
CA GLY A 154 13.68 3.18 20.61
C GLY A 154 13.37 2.60 19.21
N CYS A 155 12.29 1.83 19.08
CA CYS A 155 11.86 1.16 17.86
C CYS A 155 10.87 2.04 17.07
N THR A 156 11.35 3.12 16.46
CA THR A 156 10.49 3.94 15.59
C THR A 156 10.30 3.27 14.23
N VAL A 157 9.11 2.74 13.98
CA VAL A 157 8.76 2.13 12.69
C VAL A 157 8.65 3.24 11.62
N PRO A 158 9.45 3.18 10.54
CA PRO A 158 9.33 4.15 9.45
C PRO A 158 8.05 3.90 8.63
N PRO A 159 7.68 4.81 7.71
CA PRO A 159 6.72 4.49 6.66
C PRO A 159 7.08 3.19 5.95
N LEU A 160 6.11 2.28 5.81
CA LEU A 160 6.29 1.00 5.13
C LEU A 160 5.53 1.02 3.82
N ALA A 161 6.28 0.87 2.71
CA ALA A 161 5.69 0.56 1.43
C ALA A 161 5.04 -0.83 1.46
N VAL A 162 4.14 -1.11 0.51
CA VAL A 162 3.54 -2.45 0.36
C VAL A 162 4.62 -3.53 0.29
N GLY A 163 4.52 -4.54 1.15
CA GLY A 163 5.46 -5.66 1.25
C GLY A 163 6.79 -5.33 1.91
N ALA A 164 7.00 -4.10 2.40
CA ALA A 164 8.19 -3.74 3.16
C ALA A 164 8.06 -4.15 4.63
N SER A 165 9.19 -4.50 5.23
CA SER A 165 9.29 -4.85 6.64
C SER A 165 10.30 -3.95 7.38
N PHE A 166 10.09 -3.80 8.68
CA PHE A 166 11.00 -3.16 9.62
C PHE A 166 11.35 -4.15 10.72
N GLU A 167 12.62 -4.18 11.12
CA GLU A 167 13.10 -4.99 12.24
C GLU A 167 13.56 -4.12 13.40
N CYS A 168 13.18 -4.49 14.63
CA CYS A 168 13.75 -3.94 15.85
C CYS A 168 14.26 -5.04 16.78
N PHE A 169 15.30 -4.73 17.55
CA PHE A 169 15.94 -5.66 18.46
C PHE A 169 15.98 -5.10 19.87
N VAL A 170 15.63 -5.94 20.85
CA VAL A 170 15.73 -5.64 22.28
C VAL A 170 16.53 -6.73 22.96
N THR A 171 17.24 -6.39 24.03
CA THR A 171 17.93 -7.34 24.91
C THR A 171 17.45 -7.07 26.32
N ASP A 172 17.01 -8.11 27.02
CA ASP A 172 16.47 -7.98 28.38
C ASP A 172 17.30 -8.80 29.37
N PRO A 173 17.68 -8.25 30.54
CA PRO A 173 18.40 -8.99 31.55
C PRO A 173 17.58 -10.17 32.09
N TRP A 174 18.23 -11.31 32.18
CA TRP A 174 17.59 -12.56 32.52
C TRP A 174 16.90 -12.60 33.90
N VAL A 175 15.70 -13.18 33.95
CA VAL A 175 14.98 -13.55 35.19
C VAL A 175 14.39 -14.97 35.08
N VAL A 176 14.60 -15.82 36.10
CA VAL A 176 14.02 -17.18 36.19
C VAL A 176 12.52 -17.12 36.40
N VAL A 177 11.75 -17.10 35.31
CA VAL A 177 10.30 -17.27 35.33
C VAL A 177 9.84 -17.71 33.94
N GLN A 178 8.60 -18.19 33.85
CA GLN A 178 7.91 -18.30 32.57
C GLN A 178 7.41 -16.91 32.17
N HIS A 179 7.66 -16.53 30.92
CA HIS A 179 7.20 -15.27 30.37
C HIS A 179 6.22 -15.53 29.23
N THR A 180 5.22 -14.66 29.13
CA THR A 180 4.30 -14.55 28.01
C THR A 180 4.30 -13.09 27.64
N ASP A 181 4.67 -12.81 26.40
CA ASP A 181 5.15 -11.50 26.03
C ASP A 181 4.65 -11.13 24.63
N THR A 182 3.75 -10.15 24.56
CA THR A 182 2.95 -9.87 23.36
C THR A 182 3.42 -8.61 22.65
N ALA A 183 3.88 -8.74 21.41
CA ALA A 183 4.06 -7.62 20.50
C ALA A 183 2.72 -7.19 19.90
N ASN A 184 2.51 -5.89 19.73
CA ASN A 184 1.35 -5.34 19.02
C ASN A 184 1.80 -4.28 18.03
N ALA A 185 1.43 -4.42 16.76
CA ALA A 185 1.58 -3.40 15.75
C ALA A 185 0.20 -2.80 15.41
N THR A 186 0.12 -1.48 15.35
CA THR A 186 -1.13 -0.78 15.02
C THR A 186 -0.88 0.34 14.02
N VAL A 187 -1.87 0.58 13.15
CA VAL A 187 -1.87 1.68 12.20
C VAL A 187 -3.28 2.21 12.01
N ASN A 188 -3.43 3.52 11.88
CA ASN A 188 -4.71 4.15 11.56
C ASN A 188 -4.75 4.52 10.08
N PHE A 189 -5.75 4.02 9.36
CA PHE A 189 -5.96 4.29 7.95
C PHE A 189 -7.45 4.56 7.68
N GLY A 190 -7.77 5.65 6.97
CA GLY A 190 -9.16 5.98 6.64
C GLY A 190 -10.10 6.16 7.85
N GLY A 191 -9.56 6.47 9.03
CA GLY A 191 -10.33 6.57 10.29
C GLY A 191 -10.62 5.23 10.96
N GLN A 192 -10.09 4.12 10.44
CA GLN A 192 -10.13 2.79 11.05
C GLN A 192 -8.75 2.43 11.60
N THR A 193 -8.73 1.61 12.65
CA THR A 193 -7.48 1.04 13.19
C THR A 193 -7.32 -0.37 12.68
N TYR A 194 -6.15 -0.65 12.13
CA TYR A 194 -5.68 -1.98 11.75
C TYR A 194 -4.60 -2.37 12.74
N SER A 195 -4.66 -3.61 13.19
CA SER A 195 -3.76 -4.09 14.24
C SER A 195 -3.47 -5.56 14.05
N ASP A 196 -2.28 -5.93 14.46
CA ASP A 196 -1.86 -7.31 14.58
C ASP A 196 -1.07 -7.50 15.88
N ALA A 197 -1.10 -8.70 16.43
CA ALA A 197 -0.46 -9.03 17.68
C ALA A 197 0.11 -10.44 17.67
N ASP A 198 1.28 -10.59 18.28
CA ASP A 198 2.05 -11.82 18.24
C ASP A 198 2.66 -12.13 19.60
N ASP A 199 2.47 -13.36 20.07
CA ASP A 199 2.79 -13.80 21.42
C ASP A 199 4.08 -14.63 21.43
N ALA A 200 5.10 -14.18 22.18
CA ALA A 200 6.26 -15.02 22.47
C ALA A 200 6.17 -15.61 23.88
N ASN A 201 6.18 -16.94 23.98
CA ASN A 201 6.26 -17.67 25.24
C ASN A 201 7.64 -18.29 25.40
N TYR A 202 8.28 -18.11 26.55
CA TYR A 202 9.61 -18.68 26.79
C TYR A 202 9.83 -19.02 28.26
N TYR A 203 10.66 -20.04 28.50
CA TYR A 203 11.02 -20.46 29.84
C TYR A 203 12.53 -20.50 30.05
N TYR A 204 12.96 -19.84 31.12
CA TYR A 204 14.34 -19.84 31.55
C TYR A 204 14.55 -20.68 32.81
N ARG A 205 15.64 -21.47 32.84
CA ARG A 205 16.14 -22.10 34.07
C ARG A 205 17.62 -21.81 34.28
N ALA A 206 18.04 -21.69 35.54
CA ALA A 206 19.45 -21.66 35.89
C ALA A 206 20.15 -22.95 35.41
N PRO A 207 21.45 -22.92 35.08
CA PRO A 207 22.22 -24.14 34.85
C PRO A 207 22.09 -25.05 36.07
N SER A 208 21.85 -26.34 35.86
CA SER A 208 21.92 -27.30 36.96
C SER A 208 23.32 -27.24 37.57
N SER A 209 23.42 -26.93 38.87
CA SER A 209 24.69 -27.09 39.59
C SER A 209 25.16 -28.55 39.47
N PRO A 210 26.46 -28.78 39.23
CA PRO A 210 27.02 -30.12 39.03
C PRO A 210 26.89 -31.01 40.28
#